data_AF-A0A7C5WJZ2-F1
#
_entry.id   AF-A0A7C5WJZ2-F1
#
_cell.length_a   1.000
_cell.length_b   1.000
_cell.length_c   1.000
_cell.angle_alpha   90.00
_cell.angle_beta   90.00
_cell.angle_gamma   90.00
#
_symmetry.space_group_name_H-M   'P 1'
#
loop_
_entity.id
_entity.type
_entity.pdbx_description
1 polymer ?
#
loop_
_entity_poly.entity_id
_entity_poly.type
_entity_poly.pdbx_seq_one_letter_code
_entity_poly.pdbx_strand_id
1 'polypeptide(L)'
;MTDAHPLALALAAQADAQINELARARGLGRDTFDTLVHKATGLLEFAGDDATGTADIIRDHRGVLRAVARLIDDPAADEIPPSNDEVYAAVLDITELDSITSALGRVGSDRLLRHLIGDDPAGDRRDRLGLSFAAVCARAGLPVEIDPGPSGEAGVVGVTLDRWPIAAAAAVPLAPGELEVESRRAGEALRRSGRPGLIVLEAGMLLDWSPINVADDATAVAIMNERLDALMIGVRDRVADAAGTDHAFGLVLHATLPALNAASRRMLFAECLRAVNLCDADDPRIHGFQTFITALGKADAG
;
A
#
# COMPACT_ATOMS: atom_id res chain seq x y z
N MET A 1 32.76 40.16 -4.80
CA MET A 1 32.30 39.43 -3.62
C MET A 1 30.84 39.80 -3.46
N THR A 2 29.97 38.94 -3.97
CA THR A 2 28.52 39.18 -4.04
C THR A 2 27.94 38.71 -2.71
N ASP A 3 27.48 39.65 -1.89
CA ASP A 3 26.80 39.37 -0.63
C ASP A 3 25.54 38.53 -0.93
N ALA A 4 25.49 37.32 -0.40
CA ALA A 4 24.33 36.44 -0.56
C ALA A 4 23.11 37.12 0.09
N HIS A 5 22.01 37.21 -0.68
CA HIS A 5 20.77 37.85 -0.27
C HIS A 5 20.23 37.22 1.03
N PRO A 6 19.72 37.99 2.02
CA PRO A 6 19.28 37.47 3.32
C PRO A 6 18.24 36.34 3.22
N LEU A 7 17.43 36.35 2.17
CA LEU A 7 16.46 35.28 1.86
C LEU A 7 17.15 33.96 1.47
N ALA A 8 18.27 34.03 0.73
CA ALA A 8 19.02 32.83 0.33
C ALA A 8 19.70 32.18 1.54
N LEU A 9 20.20 32.97 2.48
CA LEU A 9 20.74 32.48 3.76
C LEU A 9 19.64 31.88 4.66
N ALA A 10 18.44 32.46 4.68
CA ALA A 10 17.31 31.93 5.43
C ALA A 10 16.78 30.61 4.83
N LEU A 11 16.72 30.51 3.51
CA LEU A 11 16.33 29.29 2.80
C LEU A 11 17.38 28.19 2.95
N ALA A 12 18.67 28.52 2.88
CA ALA A 12 19.75 27.56 3.15
C ALA A 12 19.73 27.06 4.60
N ALA A 13 19.49 27.94 5.58
CA ALA A 13 19.36 27.53 6.99
C ALA A 13 18.11 26.69 7.25
N GLN A 14 17.00 26.95 6.53
CA GLN A 14 15.78 26.15 6.60
C GLN A 14 15.98 24.78 5.93
N ALA A 15 16.66 24.73 4.78
CA ALA A 15 17.06 23.50 4.11
C ALA A 15 18.01 22.68 4.99
N ASP A 16 19.03 23.31 5.59
CA ASP A 16 19.94 22.68 6.55
C ASP A 16 19.21 22.18 7.80
N ALA A 17 18.22 22.92 8.31
CA ALA A 17 17.40 22.48 9.43
C ALA A 17 16.53 21.28 9.03
N GLN A 18 15.92 21.30 7.84
CA GLN A 18 15.10 20.21 7.31
C GLN A 18 15.95 18.98 6.95
N ILE A 19 17.14 19.15 6.41
CA ILE A 19 18.12 18.09 6.10
C ILE A 19 18.68 17.51 7.40
N ASN A 20 19.02 18.34 8.40
CA ASN A 20 19.44 17.86 9.71
C ASN A 20 18.28 17.20 10.48
N GLU A 21 17.04 17.63 10.27
CA GLU A 21 15.84 16.98 10.81
C GLU A 21 15.57 15.65 10.09
N LEU A 22 15.65 15.59 8.76
CA LEU A 22 15.53 14.37 7.96
C LEU A 22 16.63 13.35 8.28
N ALA A 23 17.88 13.81 8.37
CA ALA A 23 19.05 12.98 8.65
C ALA A 23 19.15 12.55 10.13
N ARG A 24 18.69 13.36 11.09
CA ARG A 24 18.72 13.01 12.53
C ARG A 24 17.44 12.36 13.04
N ALA A 25 16.28 12.59 12.40
CA ALA A 25 14.99 12.10 12.86
C ALA A 25 14.47 10.86 12.10
N ARG A 26 15.01 10.49 10.93
CA ARG A 26 14.35 9.48 10.07
C ARG A 26 15.21 8.31 9.59
N GLY A 27 16.53 8.34 9.77
CA GLY A 27 17.44 7.20 9.65
C GLY A 27 17.36 6.34 8.36
N LEU A 28 16.79 6.87 7.28
CA LEU A 28 16.98 6.38 5.91
C LEU A 28 18.34 6.93 5.44
N GLY A 29 19.33 6.06 5.32
CA GLY A 29 20.64 6.44 4.82
C GLY A 29 20.63 6.65 3.31
N ARG A 30 21.69 7.25 2.78
CA ARG A 30 21.93 7.34 1.33
C ARG A 30 21.66 6.01 0.62
N ASP A 31 22.20 4.91 1.15
CA ASP A 31 22.05 3.57 0.57
C ASP A 31 20.58 3.16 0.37
N THR A 32 19.68 3.61 1.26
CA THR A 32 18.24 3.37 1.13
C THR A 32 17.67 4.15 -0.05
N PHE A 33 18.01 5.43 -0.19
CA PHE A 33 17.55 6.24 -1.33
C PHE A 33 18.14 5.74 -2.65
N ASP A 34 19.41 5.34 -2.69
CA ASP A 34 20.04 4.75 -3.86
C ASP A 34 19.35 3.44 -4.27
N THR A 35 18.97 2.60 -3.29
CA THR A 35 18.18 1.39 -3.53
C THR A 35 16.81 1.72 -4.12
N LEU A 36 16.10 2.72 -3.56
CA LEU A 36 14.80 3.15 -4.07
C LEU A 36 14.91 3.75 -5.49
N VAL A 37 15.97 4.50 -5.78
CA VAL A 37 16.26 5.01 -7.14
C VAL A 37 16.50 3.85 -8.11
N HIS A 38 17.19 2.80 -7.68
CA HIS A 38 17.41 1.60 -8.49
C HIS A 38 16.09 0.88 -8.77
N LYS A 39 15.25 0.67 -7.75
CA LYS A 39 13.90 0.10 -7.89
C LYS A 39 13.03 0.90 -8.86
N ALA A 40 12.98 2.23 -8.69
CA ALA A 40 12.25 3.11 -9.60
C ALA A 40 12.76 3.04 -11.04
N THR A 41 14.05 2.77 -11.24
CA THR A 41 14.62 2.55 -12.59
C THR A 41 14.16 1.22 -13.17
N GLY A 42 14.18 0.13 -12.39
CA GLY A 42 13.63 -1.16 -12.81
C GLY A 42 12.13 -1.09 -13.13
N LEU A 43 11.36 -0.32 -12.37
CA LEU A 43 9.93 -0.08 -12.65
C LEU A 43 9.71 0.66 -13.98
N LEU A 44 10.57 1.62 -14.33
CA LEU A 44 10.50 2.30 -15.63
C LEU A 44 10.89 1.38 -16.79
N GLU A 45 11.88 0.51 -16.60
CA GLU A 45 12.23 -0.52 -17.57
C GLU A 45 11.10 -1.54 -17.75
N PHE A 46 10.40 -1.88 -16.67
CA PHE A 46 9.22 -2.74 -16.70
C PHE A 46 8.04 -2.07 -17.42
N ALA A 47 7.86 -0.76 -17.25
CA ALA A 47 6.79 0.00 -17.91
C ALA A 47 6.99 0.14 -19.44
N GLY A 48 8.23 0.16 -19.92
CA GLY A 48 8.55 0.31 -21.34
C GLY A 48 8.22 1.71 -21.90
N ASP A 49 8.21 1.83 -23.24
CA ASP A 49 8.00 3.10 -23.96
C ASP A 49 6.52 3.49 -24.14
N ASP A 50 5.57 2.67 -23.68
CA ASP A 50 4.12 2.95 -23.76
C ASP A 50 3.73 3.95 -22.65
N ALA A 51 4.13 5.20 -22.87
CA ALA A 51 4.06 6.29 -21.91
C ALA A 51 2.63 6.85 -21.79
N THR A 52 1.92 6.40 -20.76
CA THR A 52 0.86 7.15 -20.07
C THR A 52 1.30 7.50 -18.63
N GLY A 53 0.51 8.30 -17.91
CA GLY A 53 0.89 9.10 -16.73
C GLY A 53 1.68 8.42 -15.60
N THR A 54 1.63 7.11 -15.40
CA THR A 54 2.39 6.45 -14.31
C THR A 54 3.88 6.39 -14.58
N ALA A 55 4.32 6.31 -15.84
CA ALA A 55 5.74 6.47 -16.13
C ALA A 55 6.23 7.87 -15.77
N ASP A 56 5.35 8.88 -15.87
CA ASP A 56 5.64 10.25 -15.42
C ASP A 56 5.70 10.30 -13.89
N ILE A 57 4.72 9.72 -13.19
CA ILE A 57 4.71 9.63 -11.71
C ILE A 57 5.96 8.91 -11.17
N ILE A 58 6.32 7.75 -11.74
CA ILE A 58 7.54 7.02 -11.34
C ILE A 58 8.79 7.85 -11.64
N ARG A 59 8.82 8.60 -12.76
CA ARG A 59 9.93 9.51 -13.08
C ARG A 59 10.03 10.65 -12.08
N ASP A 60 8.91 11.22 -11.66
CA ASP A 60 8.83 12.30 -10.69
C ASP A 60 9.29 11.81 -9.30
N HIS A 61 8.76 10.68 -8.82
CA HIS A 61 9.19 10.06 -7.57
C HIS A 61 10.68 9.68 -7.60
N ARG A 62 11.18 9.12 -8.70
CA ARG A 62 12.63 8.88 -8.87
C ARG A 62 13.43 10.18 -8.80
N GLY A 63 12.90 11.28 -9.34
CA GLY A 63 13.50 12.62 -9.26
C GLY A 63 13.62 13.09 -7.80
N VAL A 64 12.54 13.00 -7.03
CA VAL A 64 12.51 13.31 -5.60
C VAL A 64 13.55 12.49 -4.83
N LEU A 65 13.57 11.17 -5.03
CA LEU A 65 14.52 10.27 -4.34
C LEU A 65 15.98 10.59 -4.68
N ARG A 66 16.28 10.95 -5.94
CA ARG A 66 17.62 11.37 -6.37
C ARG A 66 18.05 12.69 -5.75
N ALA A 67 17.13 13.67 -5.69
CA ALA A 67 17.40 14.96 -5.08
C ALA A 67 17.77 14.80 -3.60
N VAL A 68 17.02 13.96 -2.87
CA VAL A 68 17.33 13.65 -1.46
C VAL A 68 18.68 12.94 -1.33
N ALA A 69 18.95 11.92 -2.16
CA ALA A 69 20.24 11.20 -2.11
C ALA A 69 21.44 12.15 -2.33
N ARG A 70 21.31 13.11 -3.24
CA ARG A 70 22.34 14.13 -3.51
C ARG A 70 22.51 15.11 -2.36
N LEU A 71 21.43 15.62 -1.80
CA LEU A 71 21.49 16.55 -0.67
C LEU A 71 22.06 15.91 0.61
N ILE A 72 21.95 14.57 0.75
CA ILE A 72 22.62 13.83 1.82
C ILE A 72 24.15 13.82 1.61
N ASP A 73 24.62 13.68 0.37
CA ASP A 73 26.04 13.66 0.01
C ASP A 73 26.69 15.05 0.03
N ASP A 74 25.99 16.01 -0.55
CA ASP A 74 26.40 17.40 -0.69
C ASP A 74 25.26 18.32 -0.27
N PRO A 75 25.18 18.67 1.02
CA PRO A 75 24.18 19.61 1.53
C PRO A 75 24.27 21.01 0.88
N ALA A 76 25.40 21.34 0.24
CA ALA A 76 25.59 22.61 -0.45
C ALA A 76 25.22 22.56 -1.95
N ALA A 77 24.66 21.45 -2.43
CA ALA A 77 24.18 21.33 -3.80
C ALA A 77 23.11 22.39 -4.12
N ASP A 78 23.17 22.94 -5.34
CA ASP A 78 22.17 23.88 -5.87
C ASP A 78 20.91 23.14 -6.33
N GLU A 79 20.28 22.43 -5.39
CA GLU A 79 19.09 21.63 -5.59
C GLU A 79 18.03 22.05 -4.56
N ILE A 80 16.80 22.31 -5.01
CA ILE A 80 15.71 22.68 -4.11
C ILE A 80 15.33 21.42 -3.32
N PRO A 81 15.39 21.43 -1.98
CA PRO A 81 15.02 20.27 -1.19
C PRO A 81 13.53 19.95 -1.41
N PRO A 82 13.20 18.69 -1.76
CA PRO A 82 11.81 18.27 -1.81
C PRO A 82 11.15 18.39 -0.43
N SER A 83 9.85 18.60 -0.41
CA SER A 83 9.08 18.60 0.83
C SER A 83 9.01 17.19 1.44
N ASN A 84 8.74 17.12 2.75
CA ASN A 84 8.58 15.85 3.46
C ASN A 84 7.49 14.97 2.86
N ASP A 85 6.39 15.57 2.41
CA ASP A 85 5.24 14.86 1.86
C ASP A 85 5.59 14.24 0.49
N GLU A 86 6.36 14.96 -0.33
CA GLU A 86 6.85 14.43 -1.61
C GLU A 86 7.80 13.26 -1.42
N VAL A 87 8.71 13.35 -0.44
CA VAL A 87 9.62 12.24 -0.11
C VAL A 87 8.85 11.02 0.39
N TYR A 88 7.88 11.24 1.27
CA TYR A 88 7.04 10.19 1.83
C TYR A 88 6.24 9.45 0.75
N ALA A 89 5.55 10.21 -0.10
CA ALA A 89 4.82 9.66 -1.23
C ALA A 89 5.73 8.85 -2.15
N ALA A 90 6.91 9.40 -2.51
CA ALA A 90 7.86 8.71 -3.38
C ALA A 90 8.39 7.40 -2.77
N VAL A 91 8.70 7.37 -1.47
CA VAL A 91 9.18 6.16 -0.80
C VAL A 91 8.10 5.08 -0.77
N LEU A 92 6.87 5.44 -0.40
CA LEU A 92 5.75 4.49 -0.36
C LEU A 92 5.43 3.95 -1.73
N ASP A 93 5.27 4.84 -2.71
CA ASP A 93 4.84 4.46 -4.05
C ASP A 93 5.86 3.57 -4.73
N ILE A 94 7.14 3.94 -4.70
CA ILE A 94 8.18 3.08 -5.30
C ILE A 94 8.30 1.74 -4.58
N THR A 95 8.16 1.70 -3.26
CA THR A 95 8.27 0.45 -2.50
C THR A 95 7.09 -0.49 -2.79
N GLU A 96 5.88 0.04 -2.82
CA GLU A 96 4.68 -0.73 -3.10
C GLU A 96 4.67 -1.24 -4.55
N LEU A 97 4.95 -0.37 -5.52
CA LEU A 97 5.02 -0.73 -6.94
C LEU A 97 6.08 -1.81 -7.19
N ASP A 98 7.26 -1.68 -6.60
CA ASP A 98 8.34 -2.67 -6.69
C ASP A 98 7.92 -4.02 -6.07
N SER A 99 7.24 -3.99 -4.93
CA SER A 99 6.70 -5.18 -4.26
C SER A 99 5.67 -5.90 -5.13
N ILE A 100 4.71 -5.15 -5.69
CA ILE A 100 3.66 -5.68 -6.56
C ILE A 100 4.24 -6.31 -7.82
N THR A 101 5.10 -5.57 -8.53
CA THR A 101 5.69 -6.04 -9.80
C THR A 101 6.63 -7.23 -9.58
N SER A 102 7.38 -7.25 -8.48
CA SER A 102 8.27 -8.38 -8.14
C SER A 102 7.49 -9.66 -7.81
N ALA A 103 6.39 -9.54 -7.07
CA ALA A 103 5.57 -10.68 -6.65
C ALA A 103 4.73 -11.27 -7.78
N LEU A 104 4.14 -10.41 -8.63
CA LEU A 104 3.24 -10.81 -9.71
C LEU A 104 3.99 -11.09 -11.02
N GLY A 105 5.26 -10.67 -11.12
CA GLY A 105 6.10 -10.87 -12.28
C GLY A 105 5.51 -10.27 -13.56
N ARG A 106 5.74 -10.93 -14.70
CA ARG A 106 5.18 -10.51 -16.00
C ARG A 106 3.72 -10.95 -16.21
N VAL A 107 3.06 -11.53 -15.22
CA VAL A 107 1.67 -12.00 -15.38
C VAL A 107 0.78 -10.79 -15.60
N GLY A 108 0.39 -10.57 -16.85
CA GLY A 108 -0.47 -9.45 -17.24
C GLY A 108 0.20 -8.08 -17.10
N SER A 109 1.50 -7.93 -17.42
CA SER A 109 2.25 -6.66 -17.33
C SER A 109 1.50 -5.45 -17.91
N ASP A 110 0.90 -5.56 -19.11
CA ASP A 110 0.14 -4.47 -19.73
C ASP A 110 -1.17 -4.16 -19.02
N ARG A 111 -1.72 -5.15 -18.28
CA ARG A 111 -2.95 -5.02 -17.50
C ARG A 111 -2.64 -4.43 -16.14
N LEU A 112 -1.59 -4.92 -15.48
CA LEU A 112 -1.08 -4.44 -14.19
C LEU A 112 -0.66 -2.97 -14.31
N LEU A 113 0.06 -2.62 -15.36
CA LEU A 113 0.40 -1.22 -15.66
C LEU A 113 -0.87 -0.38 -15.86
N ARG A 114 -1.83 -0.79 -16.70
CA ARG A 114 -3.09 -0.03 -16.90
C ARG A 114 -3.89 0.25 -15.63
N HIS A 115 -3.83 -0.63 -14.64
CA HIS A 115 -4.52 -0.49 -13.34
C HIS A 115 -3.75 0.39 -12.34
N LEU A 116 -2.46 0.62 -12.60
CA LEU A 116 -1.64 1.60 -11.90
C LEU A 116 -1.63 2.97 -12.61
N ILE A 117 -2.31 3.08 -13.77
CA ILE A 117 -2.33 4.24 -14.68
C ILE A 117 -3.77 4.81 -14.82
N GLY A 118 -4.63 4.65 -13.81
CA GLY A 118 -6.01 5.14 -13.89
C GLY A 118 -6.12 6.67 -13.81
N ASP A 119 -6.97 7.28 -14.66
CA ASP A 119 -7.33 8.71 -14.59
C ASP A 119 -8.30 9.04 -13.44
N ASP A 120 -8.87 8.02 -12.77
CA ASP A 120 -9.73 8.16 -11.59
C ASP A 120 -8.93 7.86 -10.31
N PRO A 121 -8.65 8.85 -9.45
CA PRO A 121 -7.90 8.65 -8.20
C PRO A 121 -8.51 7.61 -7.26
N ALA A 122 -9.84 7.40 -7.31
CA ALA A 122 -10.52 6.41 -6.48
C ALA A 122 -10.51 5.01 -7.12
N GLY A 123 -10.59 4.93 -8.45
CA GLY A 123 -10.38 3.69 -9.21
C GLY A 123 -8.96 3.17 -9.05
N ASP A 124 -7.99 4.06 -9.22
CA ASP A 124 -6.55 3.78 -9.07
C ASP A 124 -6.22 3.23 -7.67
N ARG A 125 -6.81 3.79 -6.60
CA ARG A 125 -6.61 3.27 -5.24
C ARG A 125 -7.21 1.89 -5.01
N ARG A 126 -8.41 1.60 -5.54
CA ARG A 126 -9.02 0.26 -5.40
C ARG A 126 -8.22 -0.78 -6.17
N ASP A 127 -7.76 -0.42 -7.35
CA ASP A 127 -6.89 -1.26 -8.17
C ASP A 127 -5.56 -1.55 -7.49
N ARG A 128 -4.91 -0.51 -7.00
CA ARG A 128 -3.66 -0.61 -6.26
C ARG A 128 -3.82 -1.47 -5.01
N LEU A 129 -4.89 -1.30 -4.23
CA LEU A 129 -5.20 -2.15 -3.08
C LEU A 129 -5.41 -3.62 -3.50
N GLY A 130 -6.20 -3.85 -4.55
CA GLY A 130 -6.42 -5.18 -5.09
C GLY A 130 -5.12 -5.86 -5.52
N LEU A 131 -4.27 -5.15 -6.27
CA LEU A 131 -2.97 -5.62 -6.74
C LEU A 131 -1.97 -5.84 -5.59
N SER A 132 -1.98 -4.98 -4.57
CA SER A 132 -1.17 -5.15 -3.36
C SER A 132 -1.56 -6.43 -2.62
N PHE A 133 -2.85 -6.66 -2.42
CA PHE A 133 -3.35 -7.90 -1.85
C PHE A 133 -3.03 -9.13 -2.72
N ALA A 134 -3.11 -9.00 -4.04
CA ALA A 134 -2.71 -10.02 -4.99
C ALA A 134 -1.24 -10.40 -4.80
N ALA A 135 -0.36 -9.40 -4.68
CA ALA A 135 1.07 -9.60 -4.47
C ALA A 135 1.36 -10.31 -3.15
N VAL A 136 0.62 -9.98 -2.08
CA VAL A 136 0.69 -10.71 -0.80
C VAL A 136 0.29 -12.18 -1.00
N CYS A 137 -0.83 -12.44 -1.67
CA CYS A 137 -1.27 -13.81 -1.94
C CYS A 137 -0.23 -14.59 -2.76
N ALA A 138 0.35 -13.97 -3.80
CA ALA A 138 1.39 -14.59 -4.61
C ALA A 138 2.65 -14.91 -3.79
N ARG A 139 3.09 -14.00 -2.91
CA ARG A 139 4.20 -14.23 -1.96
C ARG A 139 3.91 -15.36 -0.98
N ALA A 140 2.64 -15.52 -0.58
CA ALA A 140 2.17 -16.64 0.22
C ALA A 140 2.10 -17.98 -0.55
N GLY A 141 2.47 -18.00 -1.84
CA GLY A 141 2.42 -19.18 -2.69
C GLY A 141 1.00 -19.54 -3.17
N LEU A 142 0.05 -18.62 -3.02
CA LEU A 142 -1.32 -18.80 -3.51
C LEU A 142 -1.39 -18.46 -5.01
N PRO A 143 -2.04 -19.29 -5.84
CA PRO A 143 -2.29 -18.94 -7.23
C PRO A 143 -3.18 -17.69 -7.35
N VAL A 144 -2.72 -16.70 -8.11
CA VAL A 144 -3.40 -15.42 -8.34
C VAL A 144 -3.74 -15.27 -9.81
N GLU A 145 -4.97 -14.88 -10.10
CA GLU A 145 -5.46 -14.54 -11.43
C GLU A 145 -6.03 -13.11 -11.41
N ILE A 146 -5.44 -12.21 -12.19
CA ILE A 146 -5.92 -10.82 -12.28
C ILE A 146 -7.03 -10.76 -13.34
N ASP A 147 -8.28 -10.67 -12.90
CA ASP A 147 -9.47 -10.52 -13.76
C ASP A 147 -10.18 -9.16 -13.50
N PRO A 148 -10.05 -8.16 -14.38
CA PRO A 148 -10.57 -6.80 -14.25
C PRO A 148 -12.08 -6.71 -14.53
N GLY A 149 -12.75 -7.87 -14.65
CA GLY A 149 -14.16 -7.93 -14.96
C GLY A 149 -14.55 -7.37 -16.34
N PRO A 150 -15.83 -7.48 -16.69
CA PRO A 150 -16.33 -7.13 -18.02
C PRO A 150 -16.58 -5.62 -18.25
N SER A 151 -16.32 -4.74 -17.29
CA SER A 151 -16.77 -3.33 -17.37
C SER A 151 -15.80 -2.26 -16.88
N GLY A 152 -14.48 -2.53 -16.80
CA GLY A 152 -13.52 -1.51 -16.37
C GLY A 152 -13.77 -0.98 -14.94
N GLU A 153 -14.64 -1.64 -14.18
CA GLU A 153 -14.75 -1.44 -12.74
C GLU A 153 -13.69 -2.29 -12.09
N ALA A 154 -12.51 -1.72 -12.14
CA ALA A 154 -11.29 -2.28 -11.66
C ALA A 154 -11.32 -2.34 -10.10
N GLY A 155 -10.69 -3.37 -9.53
CA GLY A 155 -10.69 -3.62 -8.08
C GLY A 155 -11.11 -5.04 -7.64
N VAL A 156 -11.34 -5.98 -8.57
CA VAL A 156 -11.53 -7.40 -8.23
C VAL A 156 -10.30 -8.21 -8.66
N VAL A 157 -9.69 -8.92 -7.73
CA VAL A 157 -8.59 -9.87 -7.99
C VAL A 157 -9.10 -11.28 -7.77
N GLY A 158 -8.93 -12.16 -8.75
CA GLY A 158 -9.17 -13.58 -8.58
C GLY A 158 -8.03 -14.23 -7.78
N VAL A 159 -8.36 -14.95 -6.72
CA VAL A 159 -7.39 -15.78 -5.98
C VAL A 159 -7.93 -17.20 -5.95
N THR A 160 -7.08 -18.19 -6.19
CA THR A 160 -7.49 -19.59 -6.09
C THR A 160 -6.90 -20.22 -4.84
N LEU A 161 -7.76 -20.73 -3.96
CA LEU A 161 -7.36 -21.41 -2.73
C LEU A 161 -7.62 -22.90 -2.86
N ASP A 162 -6.58 -23.72 -3.04
CA ASP A 162 -6.70 -25.19 -3.11
C ASP A 162 -7.90 -25.66 -3.96
N ARG A 163 -8.00 -25.14 -5.20
CA ARG A 163 -9.07 -25.39 -6.19
C ARG A 163 -10.41 -24.72 -5.92
N TRP A 164 -10.51 -23.87 -4.91
CA TRP A 164 -11.65 -22.99 -4.70
C TRP A 164 -11.36 -21.61 -5.32
N PRO A 165 -11.93 -21.30 -6.50
CA PRO A 165 -11.78 -19.98 -7.10
C PRO A 165 -12.58 -18.97 -6.28
N ILE A 166 -11.88 -18.09 -5.59
CA ILE A 166 -12.47 -16.96 -4.87
C ILE A 166 -12.13 -15.65 -5.59
N ALA A 167 -12.86 -14.60 -5.25
CA ALA A 167 -12.55 -13.25 -5.66
C ALA A 167 -12.21 -12.39 -4.45
N ALA A 168 -11.42 -11.35 -4.64
CA ALA A 168 -11.11 -10.34 -3.64
C ALA A 168 -11.52 -8.99 -4.21
N ALA A 169 -12.47 -8.30 -3.59
CA ALA A 169 -12.95 -6.99 -4.02
C ALA A 169 -12.42 -5.90 -3.08
N ALA A 170 -11.72 -4.92 -3.65
CA ALA A 170 -11.17 -3.79 -2.92
C ALA A 170 -12.26 -2.78 -2.52
N ALA A 171 -12.17 -2.28 -1.29
CA ALA A 171 -12.98 -1.23 -0.72
C ALA A 171 -12.06 -0.15 -0.15
N VAL A 172 -12.20 1.10 -0.62
CA VAL A 172 -11.33 2.21 -0.21
C VAL A 172 -12.20 3.38 0.26
N PRO A 173 -12.51 3.47 1.56
CA PRO A 173 -13.21 4.63 2.11
C PRO A 173 -12.27 5.84 2.13
N LEU A 174 -12.65 6.91 1.42
CA LEU A 174 -11.88 8.15 1.33
C LEU A 174 -12.32 9.19 2.36
N ALA A 175 -13.50 9.01 2.96
CA ALA A 175 -14.01 9.86 4.02
C ALA A 175 -14.65 9.06 5.18
N PRO A 176 -14.68 9.63 6.40
CA PRO A 176 -15.44 9.08 7.51
C PRO A 176 -16.92 8.89 7.11
N GLY A 177 -17.42 7.66 7.25
CA GLY A 177 -18.79 7.29 6.90
C GLY A 177 -18.97 6.65 5.51
N GLU A 178 -17.91 6.50 4.72
CA GLU A 178 -17.98 5.82 3.41
C GLU A 178 -17.85 4.29 3.51
N LEU A 179 -17.54 3.75 4.69
CA LEU A 179 -17.32 2.32 4.91
C LEU A 179 -18.44 1.44 4.31
N GLU A 180 -19.69 1.73 4.64
CA GLU A 180 -20.83 0.94 4.17
C GLU A 180 -21.06 1.09 2.66
N VAL A 181 -20.78 2.27 2.10
CA VAL A 181 -20.92 2.52 0.66
C VAL A 181 -19.90 1.69 -0.11
N GLU A 182 -18.64 1.73 0.31
CA GLU A 182 -17.55 0.98 -0.31
C GLU A 182 -17.71 -0.53 -0.11
N SER A 183 -18.15 -0.96 1.08
CA SER A 183 -18.42 -2.37 1.36
C SER A 183 -19.55 -2.91 0.49
N ARG A 184 -20.64 -2.14 0.30
CA ARG A 184 -21.73 -2.51 -0.61
C ARG A 184 -21.24 -2.64 -2.04
N ARG A 185 -20.43 -1.69 -2.50
CA ARG A 185 -19.84 -1.71 -3.85
C ARG A 185 -18.96 -2.94 -4.05
N ALA A 186 -18.13 -3.29 -3.07
CA ALA A 186 -17.31 -4.49 -3.09
C ALA A 186 -18.16 -5.77 -3.12
N GLY A 187 -19.21 -5.86 -2.29
CA GLY A 187 -20.16 -6.98 -2.30
C GLY A 187 -20.87 -7.15 -3.66
N GLU A 188 -21.29 -6.05 -4.28
CA GLU A 188 -21.89 -6.05 -5.62
C GLU A 188 -20.89 -6.48 -6.71
N ALA A 189 -19.62 -6.13 -6.57
CA ALA A 189 -18.56 -6.59 -7.47
C ALA A 189 -18.33 -8.10 -7.36
N LEU A 190 -18.26 -8.63 -6.13
CA LEU A 190 -18.20 -10.08 -5.88
C LEU A 190 -19.40 -10.80 -6.48
N ARG A 191 -20.62 -10.29 -6.24
CA ARG A 191 -21.85 -10.85 -6.81
C ARG A 191 -21.81 -10.90 -8.35
N ARG A 192 -21.37 -9.83 -9.01
CA ARG A 192 -21.24 -9.79 -10.48
C ARG A 192 -20.18 -10.73 -11.02
N SER A 193 -19.10 -10.95 -10.26
CA SER A 193 -18.07 -11.94 -10.63
C SER A 193 -18.61 -13.39 -10.62
N GLY A 194 -19.72 -13.63 -9.93
CA GLY A 194 -20.29 -14.97 -9.71
C GLY A 194 -19.45 -15.86 -8.79
N ARG A 195 -18.38 -15.33 -8.17
CA ARG A 195 -17.50 -16.04 -7.26
C ARG A 195 -17.78 -15.61 -5.82
N PRO A 196 -17.75 -16.53 -4.84
CA PRO A 196 -17.65 -16.14 -3.44
C PRO A 196 -16.29 -15.45 -3.22
N GLY A 197 -16.21 -14.55 -2.25
CA GLY A 197 -15.00 -13.77 -2.09
C GLY A 197 -14.79 -13.06 -0.78
N LEU A 198 -13.68 -12.32 -0.77
CA LEU A 198 -13.20 -11.51 0.31
C LEU A 198 -13.40 -10.04 -0.04
N ILE A 199 -13.71 -9.23 0.96
CA ILE A 199 -13.61 -7.77 0.85
C ILE A 199 -12.24 -7.39 1.38
N VAL A 200 -11.45 -6.67 0.60
CA VAL A 200 -10.16 -6.12 1.01
C VAL A 200 -10.37 -4.64 1.29
N LEU A 201 -10.30 -4.23 2.55
CA LEU A 201 -10.57 -2.87 2.99
C LEU A 201 -9.25 -2.15 3.30
N GLU A 202 -9.03 -1.00 2.67
CA GLU A 202 -7.99 -0.06 3.09
C GLU A 202 -8.42 0.59 4.41
N ALA A 203 -7.82 0.13 5.50
CA ALA A 203 -8.13 0.54 6.85
C ALA A 203 -7.35 1.79 7.29
N GLY A 204 -6.33 2.22 6.53
CA GLY A 204 -5.50 3.37 6.89
C GLY A 204 -6.32 4.61 7.23
N MET A 205 -7.33 4.97 6.41
CA MET A 205 -8.17 6.15 6.65
C MET A 205 -9.15 6.02 7.83
N LEU A 206 -9.38 4.79 8.31
CA LEU A 206 -10.21 4.51 9.47
C LEU A 206 -9.40 4.49 10.77
N LEU A 207 -8.07 4.48 10.67
CA LEU A 207 -7.15 4.51 11.78
C LEU A 207 -6.64 5.93 12.03
N ASP A 208 -6.21 6.18 13.27
CA ASP A 208 -5.46 7.38 13.60
C ASP A 208 -4.07 7.32 12.91
N TRP A 209 -3.84 8.24 11.98
CA TRP A 209 -2.60 8.39 11.20
C TRP A 209 -1.42 8.92 12.01
N SER A 210 -1.62 9.23 13.30
CA SER A 210 -0.55 9.67 14.17
C SER A 210 0.59 8.65 14.20
N PRO A 211 1.85 9.06 13.92
CA PRO A 211 2.99 8.16 13.89
C PRO A 211 3.15 7.38 15.19
N ILE A 212 3.44 6.08 15.08
CA ILE A 212 3.62 5.22 16.24
C ILE A 212 5.05 5.38 16.76
N ASN A 213 5.24 6.01 17.91
CA ASN A 213 6.55 6.11 18.55
C ASN A 213 6.84 4.84 19.35
N VAL A 214 7.88 4.10 18.97
CA VAL A 214 8.20 2.78 19.54
C VAL A 214 9.69 2.60 19.81
N ALA A 215 10.04 1.67 20.68
CA ALA A 215 11.44 1.34 20.96
C ALA A 215 12.09 0.48 19.86
N ASP A 216 11.30 -0.35 19.16
CA ASP A 216 11.77 -1.26 18.11
C ASP A 216 10.66 -1.59 17.10
N ASP A 217 11.06 -2.22 16.00
CA ASP A 217 10.20 -2.57 14.86
C ASP A 217 9.13 -3.60 15.25
N ALA A 218 9.48 -4.56 16.11
CA ALA A 218 8.55 -5.58 16.59
C ALA A 218 7.40 -4.95 17.39
N THR A 219 7.71 -3.93 18.19
CA THR A 219 6.72 -3.14 18.92
C THR A 219 5.84 -2.32 17.98
N ALA A 220 6.40 -1.77 16.88
CA ALA A 220 5.60 -1.08 15.86
C ALA A 220 4.52 -2.00 15.29
N VAL A 221 4.92 -3.20 14.88
CA VAL A 221 4.04 -4.22 14.31
C VAL A 221 3.00 -4.68 15.34
N ALA A 222 3.40 -4.90 16.60
CA ALA A 222 2.49 -5.31 17.66
C ALA A 222 1.39 -4.26 17.95
N ILE A 223 1.74 -2.97 17.99
CA ILE A 223 0.76 -1.90 18.17
C ILE A 223 -0.15 -1.77 16.93
N MET A 224 0.41 -1.89 15.73
CA MET A 224 -0.37 -1.82 14.50
C MET A 224 -1.40 -2.96 14.42
N ASN A 225 -0.96 -4.15 14.80
CA ASN A 225 -1.77 -5.34 14.99
C ASN A 225 -2.94 -5.10 15.95
N GLU A 226 -2.67 -4.55 17.15
CA GLU A 226 -3.70 -4.24 18.15
C GLU A 226 -4.71 -3.20 17.61
N ARG A 227 -4.24 -2.16 16.92
CA ARG A 227 -5.10 -1.13 16.32
C ARG A 227 -6.02 -1.72 15.25
N LEU A 228 -5.50 -2.60 14.38
CA LEU A 228 -6.30 -3.27 13.37
C LEU A 228 -7.29 -4.26 13.98
N ASP A 229 -6.90 -5.00 15.02
CA ASP A 229 -7.80 -5.92 15.74
C ASP A 229 -8.96 -5.14 16.39
N ALA A 230 -8.67 -4.00 17.01
CA ALA A 230 -9.70 -3.13 17.58
C ALA A 230 -10.64 -2.55 16.51
N LEU A 231 -10.09 -2.08 15.37
CA LEU A 231 -10.89 -1.59 14.26
C LEU A 231 -11.78 -2.70 13.69
N MET A 232 -11.23 -3.89 13.49
CA MET A 232 -11.91 -5.06 12.96
C MET A 232 -13.15 -5.42 13.76
N ILE A 233 -13.06 -5.42 15.09
CA ILE A 233 -14.20 -5.62 15.98
C ILE A 233 -15.28 -4.56 15.73
N GLY A 234 -14.89 -3.30 15.52
CA GLY A 234 -15.82 -2.19 15.29
C GLY A 234 -16.45 -2.13 13.89
N VAL A 235 -15.83 -2.75 12.87
CA VAL A 235 -16.31 -2.66 11.48
C VAL A 235 -16.93 -3.95 10.94
N ARG A 236 -16.59 -5.12 11.49
CA ARG A 236 -17.01 -6.44 10.97
C ARG A 236 -18.49 -6.51 10.64
N ASP A 237 -19.35 -6.24 11.62
CA ASP A 237 -20.80 -6.43 11.45
C ASP A 237 -21.40 -5.41 10.46
N ARG A 238 -20.89 -4.15 10.48
CA ARG A 238 -21.28 -3.12 9.51
C ARG A 238 -20.91 -3.49 8.08
N VAL A 239 -19.73 -4.07 7.89
CA VAL A 239 -19.28 -4.55 6.57
C VAL A 239 -20.13 -5.74 6.13
N ALA A 240 -20.39 -6.71 7.01
CA ALA A 240 -21.23 -7.87 6.73
C ALA A 240 -22.65 -7.44 6.29
N ASP A 241 -23.27 -6.53 7.05
CA ASP A 241 -24.60 -5.99 6.75
C ASP A 241 -24.63 -5.22 5.42
N ALA A 242 -23.61 -4.41 5.15
CA ALA A 242 -23.56 -3.57 3.96
C ALA A 242 -23.27 -4.34 2.67
N ALA A 243 -22.37 -5.32 2.72
CA ALA A 243 -21.92 -6.07 1.55
C ALA A 243 -22.80 -7.29 1.22
N GLY A 244 -23.47 -7.84 2.23
CA GLY A 244 -24.20 -9.10 2.12
C GLY A 244 -23.26 -10.31 2.11
N THR A 245 -23.52 -11.26 3.01
CA THR A 245 -22.65 -12.43 3.20
C THR A 245 -22.91 -13.57 2.23
N ASP A 246 -23.91 -13.45 1.35
CA ASP A 246 -24.20 -14.43 0.29
C ASP A 246 -22.99 -14.63 -0.63
N HIS A 247 -22.27 -13.55 -0.96
CA HIS A 247 -21.09 -13.57 -1.83
C HIS A 247 -19.80 -13.16 -1.12
N ALA A 248 -19.85 -12.34 -0.06
CA ALA A 248 -18.69 -11.99 0.75
C ALA A 248 -18.60 -12.87 2.01
N PHE A 249 -17.58 -13.71 2.12
CA PHE A 249 -17.42 -14.59 3.30
C PHE A 249 -16.33 -14.14 4.26
N GLY A 250 -15.42 -13.28 3.82
CA GLY A 250 -14.34 -12.77 4.66
C GLY A 250 -14.07 -11.29 4.41
N LEU A 251 -13.51 -10.65 5.42
CA LEU A 251 -12.98 -9.29 5.37
C LEU A 251 -11.49 -9.35 5.67
N VAL A 252 -10.71 -8.72 4.81
CA VAL A 252 -9.29 -8.46 5.00
C VAL A 252 -9.12 -6.96 5.22
N LEU A 253 -8.61 -6.56 6.37
CA LEU A 253 -8.14 -5.21 6.62
C LEU A 253 -6.67 -5.13 6.24
N HIS A 254 -6.34 -4.17 5.39
CA HIS A 254 -4.98 -3.79 5.05
C HIS A 254 -4.74 -2.37 5.52
N ALA A 255 -3.62 -2.13 6.18
CA ALA A 255 -3.21 -0.77 6.49
C ALA A 255 -1.70 -0.66 6.57
N THR A 256 -1.20 0.49 6.15
CA THR A 256 0.18 0.90 6.33
C THR A 256 0.21 2.16 7.17
N LEU A 257 0.83 2.10 8.35
CA LEU A 257 1.03 3.28 9.20
C LEU A 257 2.51 3.60 9.37
N PRO A 258 2.86 4.90 9.44
CA PRO A 258 4.20 5.32 9.80
C PRO A 258 4.49 5.01 11.28
N ALA A 259 5.67 4.45 11.55
CA ALA A 259 6.21 4.24 12.88
C ALA A 259 7.59 4.88 12.99
N LEU A 260 7.90 5.44 14.16
CA LEU A 260 9.21 5.97 14.49
C LEU A 260 9.86 5.06 15.53
N ASN A 261 10.90 4.34 15.12
CA ASN A 261 11.73 3.56 16.03
C ASN A 261 12.73 4.51 16.73
N ALA A 262 12.55 4.71 18.03
CA ALA A 262 13.37 5.57 18.87
C ALA A 262 14.81 5.06 19.07
N ALA A 263 15.03 3.75 19.07
CA ALA A 263 16.36 3.16 19.24
C ALA A 263 17.22 3.33 17.99
N SER A 264 16.65 3.08 16.82
CA SER A 264 17.34 3.24 15.53
C SER A 264 17.24 4.66 14.96
N ARG A 265 16.34 5.49 15.52
CA ARG A 265 15.93 6.81 14.99
C ARG A 265 15.48 6.73 13.53
N ARG A 266 14.83 5.62 13.17
CA ARG A 266 14.34 5.35 11.82
C ARG A 266 12.84 5.48 11.74
N MET A 267 12.38 6.09 10.65
CA MET A 267 11.00 5.99 10.23
C MET A 267 10.82 4.66 9.48
N LEU A 268 9.78 3.94 9.84
CA LEU A 268 9.42 2.64 9.30
C LEU A 268 7.96 2.68 8.88
N PHE A 269 7.61 1.82 7.92
CA PHE A 269 6.23 1.62 7.51
C PHE A 269 5.79 0.25 7.98
N ALA A 270 4.93 0.24 9.00
CA ALA A 270 4.32 -0.99 9.46
C ALA A 270 3.12 -1.28 8.55
N GLU A 271 3.33 -2.15 7.58
CA GLU A 271 2.26 -2.76 6.79
C GLU A 271 1.72 -3.96 7.57
N CYS A 272 0.40 -4.02 7.76
CA CYS A 272 -0.25 -5.12 8.47
C CYS A 272 -1.53 -5.55 7.75
N LEU A 273 -1.78 -6.85 7.80
CA LEU A 273 -2.98 -7.49 7.29
C LEU A 273 -3.70 -8.23 8.41
N ARG A 274 -5.02 -8.11 8.41
CA ARG A 274 -5.89 -8.85 9.33
C ARG A 274 -7.08 -9.40 8.59
N ALA A 275 -7.41 -10.66 8.83
CA ALA A 275 -8.52 -11.32 8.18
C ALA A 275 -9.55 -11.81 9.20
N VAL A 276 -10.83 -11.59 8.93
CA VAL A 276 -11.95 -12.05 9.76
C VAL A 276 -13.08 -12.64 8.93
N ASN A 277 -13.73 -13.64 9.49
CA ASN A 277 -14.89 -14.29 8.89
C ASN A 277 -16.13 -13.40 9.05
N LEU A 278 -16.85 -13.19 7.95
CA LEU A 278 -18.11 -12.45 7.95
C LEU A 278 -19.33 -13.37 8.10
N CYS A 279 -19.17 -14.68 7.88
CA CYS A 279 -20.27 -15.64 7.92
C CYS A 279 -20.59 -16.17 9.32
N ASP A 280 -21.73 -16.83 9.44
CA ASP A 280 -22.12 -17.62 10.60
C ASP A 280 -21.24 -18.86 10.77
N ALA A 281 -21.17 -19.39 12.00
CA ALA A 281 -20.25 -20.46 12.38
C ALA A 281 -20.47 -21.81 11.66
N ASP A 282 -21.66 -22.02 11.08
CA ASP A 282 -22.03 -23.20 10.32
C ASP A 282 -21.86 -23.03 8.80
N ASP A 283 -21.37 -21.88 8.34
CA ASP A 283 -21.15 -21.63 6.93
C ASP A 283 -20.08 -22.58 6.36
N PRO A 284 -20.38 -23.33 5.27
CA PRO A 284 -19.46 -24.30 4.68
C PRO A 284 -18.15 -23.66 4.17
N ARG A 285 -18.11 -22.35 3.96
CA ARG A 285 -16.95 -21.60 3.48
C ARG A 285 -15.88 -21.37 4.56
N ILE A 286 -16.21 -21.53 5.84
CA ILE A 286 -15.30 -21.27 6.97
C ILE A 286 -14.02 -22.09 6.87
N HIS A 287 -14.10 -23.37 6.51
CA HIS A 287 -12.92 -24.22 6.42
C HIS A 287 -11.94 -23.73 5.36
N GLY A 288 -12.45 -23.29 4.19
CA GLY A 288 -11.64 -22.70 3.15
C GLY A 288 -11.00 -21.38 3.60
N PHE A 289 -11.75 -20.56 4.33
CA PHE A 289 -11.23 -19.30 4.88
C PHE A 289 -10.13 -19.51 5.94
N GLN A 290 -10.27 -20.50 6.82
CA GLN A 290 -9.22 -20.85 7.80
C GLN A 290 -7.93 -21.33 7.12
N THR A 291 -8.08 -22.09 6.03
CA THR A 291 -6.94 -22.54 5.21
C THR A 291 -6.23 -21.34 4.58
N PHE A 292 -6.99 -20.37 4.07
CA PHE A 292 -6.45 -19.11 3.55
C PHE A 292 -5.70 -18.29 4.60
N ILE A 293 -6.30 -18.05 5.78
CA ILE A 293 -5.63 -17.33 6.87
C ILE A 293 -4.31 -18.02 7.25
N THR A 294 -4.30 -19.35 7.31
CA THR A 294 -3.11 -20.13 7.63
C THR A 294 -2.02 -19.97 6.56
N ALA A 295 -2.39 -19.89 5.28
CA ALA A 295 -1.45 -19.66 4.19
C ALA A 295 -0.85 -18.25 4.26
N LEU A 296 -1.69 -17.22 4.51
CA LEU A 296 -1.22 -15.85 4.70
C LEU A 296 -0.25 -15.72 5.89
N GLY A 297 -0.60 -16.29 7.04
CA GLY A 297 0.24 -16.21 8.24
C GLY A 297 1.62 -16.89 8.12
N LYS A 298 1.80 -17.81 7.14
CA LYS A 298 3.11 -18.38 6.83
C LYS A 298 3.99 -17.46 5.98
N ALA A 299 3.38 -16.54 5.22
CA ALA A 299 4.08 -15.60 4.36
C ALA A 299 4.69 -14.44 5.16
N ASP A 300 4.01 -14.00 6.22
CA ASP A 300 4.49 -12.92 7.12
C ASP A 300 5.65 -13.35 8.04
N ALA A 301 5.98 -14.64 8.09
CA ALA A 301 7.01 -15.20 8.96
C ALA A 301 8.36 -15.49 8.25
N GLY A 302 8.47 -15.16 6.96
CA GLY A 302 9.68 -15.34 6.13
C GLY A 302 10.26 -14.02 5.67
#